data_AF-A0A179GFZ9-F1
#
_entry.id   AF-A0A179GFZ9-F1
#
_cell.length_a   1.000
_cell.length_b   1.000
_cell.length_c   1.000
_cell.angle_alpha   90.00
_cell.angle_beta   90.00
_cell.angle_gamma   90.00
#
_symmetry.space_group_name_H-M   'P 1'
#
loop_
_entity.id
_entity.type
_entity.pdbx_description
1 polymer ?
#
loop_
_entity_poly.entity_id
_entity_poly.type
_entity_poly.pdbx_seq_one_letter_code
_entity_poly.pdbx_strand_id
1 'polypeptide(L)'
;MAIPSSASIEKLPAELLLLITNELSNRELKNLRLTSRFFSTVSLRIHRVFLSPNPRNVDVFLAIANHDAYRSKVVEIIYDDARLPRSAAEAGSASDPGYYHGWDLPTAEEDNLTWFAKCCEENIFTLNGRRGQDVARPDHTARLRQCDAEMPLIELWSYYQQLVRQQDEILQSGADIAALAYALSRFPSLRRVTITPAAHGFLFNPLYAAPMIREFPVGFNYPIPRGWPTPEYTEASEVEALPWVEAGPSSGFDFAKERAKWRGFSEVTRVLSEQQQSHNVVELIVDAHTVPTGLNCRVFEQWCEDYSHLVSIIRRRA
;
A
#
# COMPACT_ATOMS: atom_id res chain seq x y z
N MET A 1 58.91 -0.59 4.34
CA MET A 1 57.65 0.08 4.74
C MET A 1 56.65 -1.01 5.09
N ALA A 2 56.26 -1.12 6.37
CA ALA A 2 55.23 -2.05 6.79
C ALA A 2 53.86 -1.51 6.33
N ILE A 3 53.13 -2.29 5.55
CA ILE A 3 51.73 -1.99 5.20
C ILE A 3 50.96 -2.02 6.53
N PRO A 4 50.28 -0.94 6.94
CA PRO A 4 49.50 -0.96 8.18
C PRO A 4 48.45 -2.07 8.08
N SER A 5 48.36 -2.92 9.11
CA SER A 5 47.36 -3.99 9.15
C SER A 5 45.99 -3.39 8.93
N SER A 6 45.17 -3.98 8.05
CA SER A 6 43.82 -3.52 7.80
C SER A 6 43.06 -3.40 9.13
N ALA A 7 42.65 -2.18 9.47
CA ALA A 7 41.79 -1.94 10.61
C ALA A 7 40.48 -2.68 10.34
N SER A 8 40.17 -3.71 11.15
CA SER A 8 38.93 -4.46 11.03
C SER A 8 37.83 -3.75 11.80
N ILE A 9 36.71 -3.48 11.12
CA ILE A 9 35.50 -2.92 11.72
C ILE A 9 34.95 -3.79 12.87
N GLU A 10 35.26 -5.09 12.86
CA GLU A 10 34.89 -6.05 13.90
C GLU A 10 35.59 -5.80 15.24
N LYS A 11 36.68 -5.00 15.23
CA LYS A 11 37.43 -4.62 16.44
C LYS A 11 36.94 -3.31 17.08
N LEU A 12 35.93 -2.66 16.51
CA LEU A 12 35.36 -1.45 17.09
C LEU A 12 34.53 -1.79 18.34
N PRO A 13 34.57 -0.93 19.39
CA PRO A 13 33.63 -1.01 20.50
C PRO A 13 32.17 -0.97 20.03
N ALA A 14 31.29 -1.64 20.79
CA ALA A 14 29.87 -1.77 20.44
C ALA A 14 29.18 -0.41 20.32
N GLU A 15 29.61 0.59 21.09
CA GLU A 15 29.10 1.96 21.07
C GLU A 15 29.40 2.65 19.73
N LEU A 16 30.60 2.47 19.19
CA LEU A 16 30.97 3.04 17.89
C LEU A 16 30.23 2.34 16.75
N LEU A 17 30.06 1.02 16.83
CA LEU A 17 29.25 0.26 15.88
C LEU A 17 27.78 0.69 15.91
N LEU A 18 27.24 0.99 17.09
CA LEU A 18 25.89 1.51 17.24
C LEU A 18 25.75 2.89 16.59
N LEU A 19 26.72 3.80 16.80
CA LEU A 19 26.74 5.11 16.14
C LEU A 19 26.78 4.99 14.62
N ILE A 20 27.66 4.14 14.08
CA ILE A 20 27.74 3.91 12.63
C ILE A 20 26.42 3.35 12.09
N THR A 21 25.89 2.31 12.74
CA THR A 21 24.65 1.68 12.28
C THR A 21 23.46 2.63 12.41
N ASN A 22 23.45 3.55 13.39
CA ASN A 22 22.40 4.57 13.55
C ASN A 22 22.27 5.51 12.35
N GLU A 23 23.36 5.81 11.65
CA GLU A 23 23.34 6.65 10.44
C GLU A 23 22.81 5.91 9.19
N LEU A 24 22.74 4.59 9.22
CA LEU A 24 22.30 3.79 8.07
C LEU A 24 20.77 3.72 7.97
N SER A 25 20.28 3.76 6.73
CA SER A 25 18.88 3.44 6.41
C SER A 25 18.60 1.95 6.63
N ASN A 26 17.33 1.58 6.76
CA ASN A 26 16.93 0.16 6.86
C ASN A 26 17.41 -0.69 5.67
N ARG A 27 17.51 -0.10 4.47
CA ARG A 27 18.03 -0.80 3.29
C ARG A 27 19.51 -1.10 3.44
N GLU A 28 20.29 -0.12 3.89
CA GLU A 28 21.73 -0.29 4.15
C GLU A 28 21.99 -1.24 5.32
N LEU A 29 21.19 -1.19 6.38
CA LEU A 29 21.26 -2.16 7.49
C LEU A 29 21.01 -3.59 7.01
N LYS A 30 20.02 -3.80 6.13
CA LYS A 30 19.78 -5.12 5.51
C LYS A 30 21.00 -5.57 4.70
N ASN A 31 21.55 -4.70 3.87
CA ASN A 31 22.74 -5.03 3.07
C ASN A 31 23.94 -5.33 3.98
N LEU A 32 24.15 -4.55 5.04
CA LEU A 32 25.23 -4.74 6.00
C LEU A 32 25.13 -6.11 6.67
N ARG A 33 23.94 -6.52 7.11
CA ARG A 33 23.68 -7.85 7.69
C ARG A 33 24.04 -8.99 6.74
N LEU A 34 23.97 -8.77 5.42
CA LEU A 34 24.31 -9.76 4.40
C LEU A 34 25.82 -9.85 4.11
N THR A 35 26.61 -8.85 4.52
CA THR A 35 28.06 -8.84 4.25
C THR A 35 28.87 -9.78 5.14
N SER A 36 28.46 -9.98 6.40
CA SER A 36 29.19 -10.82 7.36
C SER A 36 28.26 -11.32 8.47
N ARG A 37 28.58 -12.51 9.02
CA ARG A 37 27.92 -13.03 10.22
C ARG A 37 28.07 -12.10 11.42
N PHE A 38 29.16 -11.32 11.48
CA PHE A 38 29.36 -10.32 12.52
C PHE A 38 28.21 -9.31 12.57
N PHE A 39 27.78 -8.83 11.41
CA PHE A 39 26.70 -7.85 11.31
C PHE A 39 25.29 -8.45 11.37
N SER A 40 25.15 -9.78 11.41
CA SER A 40 23.83 -10.44 11.45
C SER A 40 23.01 -10.10 12.70
N THR A 41 23.66 -9.62 13.76
CA THR A 41 23.05 -9.19 15.03
C THR A 41 22.53 -7.74 14.99
N VAL A 42 22.91 -6.94 13.99
CA VAL A 42 22.48 -5.54 13.86
C VAL A 42 20.97 -5.44 13.67
N SER A 43 20.27 -4.84 14.63
CA SER A 43 18.81 -4.75 14.60
C SER A 43 18.29 -3.88 13.46
N LEU A 44 17.27 -4.35 12.75
CA LEU A 44 16.50 -3.53 11.81
C LEU A 44 15.53 -2.59 12.57
N ARG A 45 15.26 -1.42 11.99
CA ARG A 45 14.32 -0.42 12.51
C ARG A 45 12.92 -0.63 11.94
N ILE A 46 12.27 -1.72 12.33
CA ILE A 46 10.93 -2.07 11.86
C ILE A 46 9.89 -1.46 12.80
N HIS A 47 9.60 -0.17 12.59
CA HIS A 47 8.58 0.56 13.36
C HIS A 47 7.20 0.50 12.70
N ARG A 48 7.18 0.30 11.39
CA ARG A 48 5.99 0.28 10.57
C ARG A 48 5.93 -1.02 9.78
N VAL A 49 4.76 -1.64 9.77
CA VAL A 49 4.48 -2.84 8.98
C VAL A 49 3.39 -2.54 7.96
N PHE A 50 3.39 -3.29 6.87
CA PHE A 50 2.50 -3.07 5.73
C PHE A 50 1.67 -4.32 5.52
N LEU A 51 0.38 -4.12 5.25
CA LEU A 51 -0.56 -5.17 4.95
C LEU A 51 -1.43 -4.73 3.79
N SER A 52 -1.62 -5.63 2.83
CA SER A 52 -2.59 -5.49 1.75
C SER A 52 -2.93 -6.90 1.25
N PRO A 53 -3.96 -7.06 0.39
CA PRO A 53 -4.37 -8.37 -0.11
C PRO A 53 -3.35 -8.94 -1.11
N ASN A 54 -2.21 -9.40 -0.61
CA ASN A 54 -1.19 -10.12 -1.37
C ASN A 54 -0.47 -11.11 -0.43
N PRO A 55 -0.24 -12.37 -0.85
CA PRO A 55 0.36 -13.40 -0.01
C PRO A 55 1.70 -12.96 0.58
N ARG A 56 2.54 -12.25 -0.20
CA ARG A 56 3.84 -11.79 0.30
C ARG A 56 3.71 -10.76 1.41
N ASN A 57 2.74 -9.86 1.30
CA ASN A 57 2.47 -8.88 2.34
C ASN A 57 1.97 -9.57 3.62
N VAL A 58 1.06 -10.55 3.49
CA VAL A 58 0.56 -11.37 4.60
C VAL A 58 1.68 -12.16 5.27
N ASP A 59 2.50 -12.86 4.49
CA ASP A 59 3.61 -13.69 5.00
C ASP A 59 4.61 -12.87 5.81
N VAL A 60 5.06 -11.73 5.25
CA VAL A 60 6.04 -10.87 5.92
C VAL A 60 5.41 -10.21 7.16
N PHE A 61 4.15 -9.82 7.08
CA PHE A 61 3.41 -9.25 8.21
C PHE A 61 3.32 -10.25 9.38
N LEU A 62 2.92 -11.50 9.09
CA LEU A 62 2.86 -12.58 10.08
C LEU A 62 4.25 -12.98 10.60
N ALA A 63 5.27 -13.02 9.74
CA ALA A 63 6.64 -13.29 10.15
C ALA A 63 7.14 -12.24 11.16
N ILE A 64 6.81 -10.96 10.96
CA ILE A 64 7.15 -9.90 11.92
C ILE A 64 6.33 -10.04 13.22
N ALA A 65 5.04 -10.36 13.13
CA ALA A 65 4.18 -10.61 14.30
C ALA A 65 4.67 -11.77 15.18
N ASN A 66 5.28 -12.79 14.56
CA ASN A 66 5.84 -13.95 15.26
C ASN A 66 7.31 -13.80 15.65
N HIS A 67 7.95 -12.67 15.35
CA HIS A 67 9.35 -12.46 15.65
C HIS A 67 9.54 -11.72 16.98
N ASP A 68 10.14 -12.39 17.98
CA ASP A 68 10.27 -11.87 19.34
C ASP A 68 10.99 -10.51 19.43
N ALA A 69 12.07 -10.33 18.66
CA ALA A 69 12.83 -9.07 18.70
C ALA A 69 12.18 -7.89 17.94
N TYR A 70 11.25 -8.14 17.01
CA TYR A 70 10.71 -7.10 16.13
C TYR A 70 9.25 -6.77 16.44
N ARG A 71 8.44 -7.74 16.88
CA ARG A 71 7.02 -7.50 17.20
C ARG A 71 6.83 -6.40 18.25
N SER A 72 7.76 -6.27 19.20
CA SER A 72 7.75 -5.23 20.23
C SER A 72 8.16 -3.84 19.74
N LYS A 73 8.72 -3.72 18.54
CA LYS A 73 9.19 -2.45 17.96
C LYS A 73 8.20 -1.82 17.00
N VAL A 74 7.18 -2.58 16.57
CA VAL A 74 6.12 -2.13 15.67
C VAL A 74 5.20 -1.17 16.43
N VAL A 75 5.07 0.04 15.92
CA VAL A 75 4.23 1.11 16.47
C VAL A 75 3.07 1.49 15.54
N GLU A 76 3.18 1.14 14.25
CA GLU A 76 2.20 1.49 13.22
C GLU A 76 1.96 0.34 12.24
N ILE A 77 0.69 0.08 11.93
CA ILE A 77 0.26 -0.73 10.79
C ILE A 77 -0.24 0.21 9.70
N ILE A 78 0.29 0.06 8.48
CA ILE A 78 -0.30 0.62 7.27
C ILE A 78 -1.08 -0.48 6.57
N TYR A 79 -2.39 -0.28 6.47
CA TYR A 79 -3.26 -1.09 5.66
C TYR A 79 -3.50 -0.38 4.33
N ASP A 80 -3.03 -0.98 3.24
CA ASP A 80 -3.29 -0.49 1.89
C ASP A 80 -4.59 -1.10 1.36
N ASP A 81 -5.58 -0.23 1.15
CA ASP A 81 -6.91 -0.58 0.65
C ASP A 81 -6.99 -0.55 -0.88
N ALA A 82 -5.89 -0.19 -1.56
CA ALA A 82 -5.82 -0.24 -2.99
C ALA A 82 -5.89 -1.69 -3.50
N ARG A 83 -6.62 -1.89 -4.60
CA ARG A 83 -6.72 -3.17 -5.30
C ARG A 83 -6.23 -3.03 -6.72
N LEU A 84 -5.43 -3.99 -7.17
CA LEU A 84 -5.01 -4.13 -8.55
C LEU A 84 -6.26 -4.42 -9.41
N PRO A 85 -6.60 -3.55 -10.38
CA PRO A 85 -7.77 -3.73 -11.23
C PRO A 85 -7.59 -4.90 -12.21
N ARG A 86 -8.65 -5.68 -12.44
CA ARG A 86 -8.60 -6.81 -13.39
C ARG A 86 -8.75 -6.37 -14.85
N SER A 87 -9.41 -5.23 -15.06
CA SER A 87 -9.80 -4.74 -16.38
C SER A 87 -10.02 -3.23 -16.37
N ALA A 88 -10.21 -2.68 -17.58
CA ALA A 88 -10.63 -1.29 -17.79
C ALA A 88 -11.89 -0.93 -16.99
N ALA A 89 -12.90 -1.80 -17.01
CA ALA A 89 -14.16 -1.57 -16.30
C ALA A 89 -13.96 -1.44 -14.78
N GLU A 90 -13.10 -2.29 -14.19
CA GLU A 90 -12.78 -2.18 -12.78
C GLU A 90 -11.92 -0.95 -12.46
N ALA A 91 -10.93 -0.64 -13.32
CA ALA A 91 -10.06 0.51 -13.17
C ALA A 91 -10.84 1.84 -13.24
N GLY A 92 -11.76 1.96 -14.20
CA GLY A 92 -12.66 3.11 -14.36
C GLY A 92 -13.69 3.22 -13.25
N SER A 93 -14.15 2.11 -12.66
CA SER A 93 -15.00 2.17 -11.46
C SER A 93 -14.31 2.74 -10.22
N ALA A 94 -12.96 2.75 -10.23
CA ALA A 94 -12.10 3.29 -9.18
C ALA A 94 -11.42 4.62 -9.57
N SER A 95 -11.48 5.04 -10.83
CA SER A 95 -10.73 6.19 -11.37
C SER A 95 -11.59 7.01 -12.32
N ASP A 96 -11.58 8.33 -12.14
CA ASP A 96 -12.19 9.29 -13.06
C ASP A 96 -11.57 9.22 -14.49
N PRO A 97 -12.39 9.24 -15.55
CA PRO A 97 -11.96 9.53 -16.92
C PRO A 97 -11.17 10.83 -17.15
N GLY A 98 -11.38 11.84 -16.32
CA GLY A 98 -10.77 13.17 -16.45
C GLY A 98 -9.30 13.29 -16.03
N TYR A 99 -8.72 12.32 -15.29
CA TYR A 99 -7.29 12.40 -14.96
C TYR A 99 -6.38 12.08 -16.16
N TYR A 100 -6.96 11.46 -17.19
CA TYR A 100 -6.29 11.10 -18.44
C TYR A 100 -6.71 12.06 -19.55
N HIS A 101 -6.67 13.37 -19.26
CA HIS A 101 -6.87 14.40 -20.27
C HIS A 101 -5.80 14.28 -21.37
N GLY A 102 -6.19 13.64 -22.47
CA GLY A 102 -5.38 13.47 -23.69
C GLY A 102 -5.36 12.05 -24.26
N TRP A 103 -5.77 11.04 -23.49
CA TRP A 103 -5.82 9.64 -23.94
C TRP A 103 -7.21 9.09 -23.67
N ASP A 104 -7.87 8.57 -24.71
CA ASP A 104 -9.15 7.90 -24.56
C ASP A 104 -9.00 6.77 -23.53
N LEU A 105 -9.60 6.97 -22.35
CA LEU A 105 -9.71 5.93 -21.33
C LEU A 105 -10.22 4.65 -22.01
N PRO A 106 -9.60 3.49 -21.78
CA PRO A 106 -10.07 2.25 -22.37
C PRO A 106 -11.55 2.04 -22.06
N THR A 107 -12.36 1.90 -23.10
CA THR A 107 -13.77 1.56 -22.92
C THR A 107 -13.87 0.16 -22.31
N ALA A 108 -15.01 -0.15 -21.68
CA ALA A 108 -15.26 -1.51 -21.17
C ALA A 108 -15.23 -2.59 -22.27
N GLU A 109 -15.22 -2.18 -23.55
CA GLU A 109 -15.15 -3.05 -24.73
C GLU A 109 -13.71 -3.36 -25.19
N GLU A 110 -12.69 -2.67 -24.64
CA GLU A 110 -11.29 -2.94 -24.97
C GLU A 110 -10.76 -4.23 -24.30
N ASP A 111 -9.93 -4.98 -25.02
CA ASP A 111 -9.21 -6.13 -24.46
C ASP A 111 -8.29 -5.70 -23.30
N ASN A 112 -8.20 -6.55 -22.27
CA ASN A 112 -7.44 -6.30 -21.05
C ASN A 112 -5.95 -6.03 -21.32
N LEU A 113 -5.35 -6.68 -22.33
CA LEU A 113 -3.94 -6.42 -22.67
C LEU A 113 -3.76 -5.02 -23.26
N THR A 114 -4.69 -4.55 -24.10
CA THR A 114 -4.68 -3.20 -24.67
C THR A 114 -4.85 -2.15 -23.57
N TRP A 115 -5.81 -2.34 -22.66
CA TRP A 115 -5.97 -1.47 -21.49
C TRP A 115 -4.69 -1.42 -20.64
N PHE A 116 -4.11 -2.58 -20.35
CA PHE A 116 -2.88 -2.67 -19.56
C PHE A 116 -1.72 -1.92 -20.23
N ALA A 117 -1.55 -2.07 -21.55
CA ALA A 117 -0.52 -1.38 -22.32
C ALA A 117 -0.69 0.15 -22.24
N LYS A 118 -1.91 0.65 -22.44
CA LYS A 118 -2.23 2.08 -22.32
C LYS A 118 -1.91 2.63 -20.93
N CYS A 119 -2.29 1.92 -19.86
CA CYS A 119 -1.92 2.32 -18.50
C CYS A 119 -0.38 2.38 -18.30
N CYS A 120 0.36 1.48 -18.93
CA CYS A 120 1.82 1.51 -18.89
C CYS A 120 2.38 2.74 -19.61
N GLU A 121 1.90 3.04 -20.81
CA GLU A 121 2.30 4.23 -21.59
C GLU A 121 2.03 5.52 -20.80
N GLU A 122 0.87 5.59 -20.17
CA GLU A 122 0.43 6.70 -19.33
C GLU A 122 1.29 6.92 -18.09
N ASN A 123 1.68 5.84 -17.43
CA ASN A 123 2.60 5.94 -16.30
C ASN A 123 3.94 6.55 -16.73
N ILE A 124 4.44 6.21 -17.91
CA ILE A 124 5.67 6.77 -18.48
C ILE A 124 5.46 8.26 -18.82
N PHE A 125 4.33 8.60 -19.44
CA PHE A 125 3.97 9.99 -19.71
C PHE A 125 3.92 10.83 -18.42
N THR A 126 3.22 10.35 -17.40
CA THR A 126 3.09 11.00 -16.09
C THR A 126 4.45 11.13 -15.39
N LEU A 127 5.29 10.09 -15.45
CA LEU A 127 6.63 10.10 -14.88
C LEU A 127 7.51 11.17 -15.54
N ASN A 128 7.46 11.27 -16.87
CA ASN A 128 8.19 12.29 -17.63
C ASN A 128 7.67 13.70 -17.36
N GLY A 129 6.34 13.88 -17.29
CA GLY A 129 5.72 15.17 -16.94
C GLY A 129 6.11 15.66 -15.55
N ARG A 130 6.17 14.76 -14.56
CA ARG A 130 6.59 15.08 -13.18
C ARG A 130 8.06 15.46 -13.07
N ARG A 131 8.93 14.89 -13.92
CA ARG A 131 10.34 15.29 -13.98
C ARG A 131 10.47 16.75 -14.42
N GLY A 132 9.65 17.20 -15.38
CA GLY A 132 9.62 18.58 -15.84
C GLY A 132 11.03 19.14 -16.14
N GLN A 133 11.33 20.32 -15.57
CA GLN A 133 12.67 20.94 -15.61
C GLN A 133 13.49 20.72 -14.32
N ASP A 134 13.12 19.75 -13.47
CA ASP A 134 13.82 19.52 -12.19
C ASP A 134 15.27 19.06 -12.41
N VAL A 135 16.14 19.42 -11.47
CA VAL A 135 17.58 19.13 -11.50
C VAL A 135 17.80 17.61 -11.43
N ALA A 136 18.86 17.10 -12.08
CA ALA A 136 19.21 15.69 -12.00
C ALA A 136 19.58 15.28 -10.57
N ARG A 137 18.67 14.55 -9.90
CA ARG A 137 18.87 13.99 -8.56
C ARG A 137 19.13 12.48 -8.63
N PRO A 138 19.78 11.87 -7.62
CA PRO A 138 20.07 10.43 -7.62
C PRO A 138 18.83 9.54 -7.80
N ASP A 139 17.66 9.95 -7.31
CA ASP A 139 16.40 9.25 -7.51
C ASP A 139 15.92 9.33 -8.97
N HIS A 140 16.19 10.42 -9.70
CA HIS A 140 15.93 10.51 -11.13
C HIS A 140 16.76 9.49 -11.91
N THR A 141 18.04 9.33 -11.57
CA THR A 141 18.91 8.32 -12.20
C THR A 141 18.43 6.90 -11.90
N ALA A 142 17.98 6.62 -10.68
CA ALA A 142 17.44 5.31 -10.32
C ALA A 142 16.15 4.99 -11.10
N ARG A 143 15.26 5.98 -11.29
CA ARG A 143 14.04 5.81 -12.10
C ARG A 143 14.36 5.64 -13.58
N LEU A 144 15.33 6.38 -14.11
CA LEU A 144 15.77 6.23 -15.50
C LEU A 144 16.24 4.79 -15.77
N ARG A 145 17.06 4.22 -14.86
CA ARG A 145 17.50 2.83 -14.96
C ARG A 145 16.35 1.82 -14.93
N GLN A 146 15.26 2.13 -14.22
CA GLN A 146 14.06 1.29 -14.23
C GLN A 146 13.36 1.39 -15.60
N CYS A 147 13.24 2.59 -16.18
CA CYS A 147 12.70 2.77 -17.53
C CYS A 147 13.57 2.08 -18.60
N ASP A 148 14.90 2.18 -18.49
CA ASP A 148 15.86 1.58 -19.42
C ASP A 148 15.84 0.03 -19.34
N ALA A 149 15.43 -0.53 -18.20
CA ALA A 149 15.25 -1.96 -18.00
C ALA A 149 13.88 -2.43 -18.52
N GLU A 150 13.54 -2.05 -19.75
CA GLU A 150 12.24 -2.35 -20.36
C GLU A 150 12.00 -3.86 -20.42
N MET A 151 10.88 -4.29 -19.84
CA MET A 151 10.43 -5.67 -19.87
C MET A 151 9.42 -5.83 -21.03
N PRO A 152 9.46 -6.93 -21.79
CA PRO A 152 8.47 -7.18 -22.85
C PRO A 152 7.04 -7.12 -22.31
N LEU A 153 6.14 -6.46 -23.05
CA LEU A 153 4.74 -6.23 -22.63
C LEU A 153 4.02 -7.52 -22.18
N ILE A 154 4.25 -8.63 -22.88
CA ILE A 154 3.64 -9.92 -22.55
C ILE A 154 4.17 -10.48 -21.22
N GLU A 155 5.45 -10.25 -20.89
CA GLU A 155 6.02 -10.65 -19.61
C GLU A 155 5.49 -9.77 -18.47
N LEU A 156 5.41 -8.45 -18.68
CA LEU A 156 4.78 -7.50 -17.75
C LEU A 156 3.34 -7.92 -17.44
N TRP A 157 2.56 -8.19 -18.49
CA TRP A 157 1.16 -8.59 -18.37
C TRP A 157 1.04 -9.93 -17.64
N SER A 158 1.84 -10.92 -18.00
CA SER A 158 1.83 -12.23 -17.36
C SER A 158 2.15 -12.13 -15.87
N TYR A 159 3.13 -11.31 -15.49
CA TYR A 159 3.45 -11.07 -14.08
C TYR A 159 2.33 -10.32 -13.35
N TYR A 160 1.75 -9.30 -13.98
CA TYR A 160 0.61 -8.58 -13.41
C TYR A 160 -0.60 -9.48 -13.16
N GLN A 161 -0.94 -10.36 -14.11
CA GLN A 161 -2.03 -11.33 -13.94
C GLN A 161 -1.78 -12.27 -12.76
N GLN A 162 -0.52 -12.63 -12.48
CA GLN A 162 -0.19 -13.42 -11.29
C GLN A 162 -0.46 -12.64 -10.00
N LEU A 163 -0.10 -11.35 -9.94
CA LEU A 163 -0.38 -10.50 -8.78
C LEU A 163 -1.88 -10.35 -8.53
N VAL A 164 -2.66 -10.16 -9.60
CA VAL A 164 -4.13 -10.07 -9.54
C VAL A 164 -4.73 -11.38 -9.01
N ARG A 165 -4.30 -12.53 -9.54
CA ARG A 165 -4.79 -13.84 -9.04
C ARG A 165 -4.47 -14.04 -7.57
N GLN A 166 -3.24 -13.72 -7.16
CA GLN A 166 -2.82 -13.79 -5.76
C GLN A 166 -3.67 -12.88 -4.86
N GLN A 167 -4.00 -11.68 -5.32
CA GLN A 167 -4.89 -10.77 -4.61
C GLN A 167 -6.27 -11.40 -4.42
N ASP A 168 -6.82 -12.01 -5.46
CA ASP A 168 -8.16 -12.61 -5.44
C ASP A 168 -8.23 -13.79 -4.46
N GLU A 169 -7.21 -14.64 -4.44
CA GLU A 169 -7.08 -15.75 -3.48
C GLU A 169 -7.08 -15.25 -2.03
N ILE A 170 -6.37 -14.15 -1.75
CA ILE A 170 -6.33 -13.54 -0.41
C ILE A 170 -7.67 -12.90 -0.05
N LEU A 171 -8.29 -12.16 -0.97
CA LEU A 171 -9.59 -11.54 -0.75
C LEU A 171 -10.69 -12.59 -0.51
N GLN A 172 -10.66 -13.70 -1.26
CA GLN A 172 -11.61 -14.80 -1.12
C GLN A 172 -11.44 -15.55 0.21
N SER A 173 -10.19 -15.75 0.64
CA SER A 173 -9.90 -16.42 1.91
C SER A 173 -10.02 -15.51 3.14
N GLY A 174 -9.99 -14.19 2.96
CA GLY A 174 -9.93 -13.21 4.05
C GLY A 174 -8.63 -13.26 4.85
N ALA A 175 -7.55 -13.81 4.27
CA ALA A 175 -6.29 -14.07 4.96
C ALA A 175 -5.60 -12.79 5.44
N ASP A 176 -5.78 -11.67 4.72
CA ASP A 176 -5.30 -10.36 5.11
C ASP A 176 -5.95 -9.88 6.42
N ILE A 177 -7.28 -9.96 6.52
CA ILE A 177 -8.02 -9.55 7.71
C ILE A 177 -7.76 -10.50 8.89
N ALA A 178 -7.65 -11.81 8.62
CA ALA A 178 -7.25 -12.78 9.63
C ALA A 178 -5.83 -12.48 10.17
N ALA A 179 -4.90 -12.11 9.29
CA ALA A 179 -3.55 -11.72 9.69
C ALA A 179 -3.55 -10.44 10.54
N LEU A 180 -4.36 -9.43 10.16
CA LEU A 180 -4.54 -8.22 10.96
C LEU A 180 -5.03 -8.57 12.38
N ALA A 181 -6.13 -9.30 12.47
CA ALA A 181 -6.73 -9.74 13.74
C ALA A 181 -5.75 -10.54 14.60
N TYR A 182 -4.93 -11.39 13.98
CA TYR A 182 -3.89 -12.14 14.68
C TYR A 182 -2.81 -11.24 15.27
N ALA A 183 -2.32 -10.28 14.48
CA ALA A 183 -1.16 -9.47 14.84
C ALA A 183 -1.47 -8.36 15.85
N LEU A 184 -2.72 -7.90 15.95
CA LEU A 184 -3.14 -6.86 16.91
C LEU A 184 -2.74 -7.20 18.36
N SER A 185 -2.90 -8.47 18.76
CA SER A 185 -2.50 -8.97 20.08
C SER A 185 -1.00 -9.19 20.27
N ARG A 186 -0.23 -9.19 19.17
CA ARG A 186 1.19 -9.57 19.17
C ARG A 186 2.14 -8.39 19.06
N PHE A 187 1.64 -7.22 18.69
CA PHE A 187 2.39 -5.97 18.65
C PHE A 187 2.13 -5.13 19.92
N PRO A 188 2.87 -5.35 21.03
CA PRO A 188 2.58 -4.69 22.31
C PRO A 188 2.75 -3.16 22.26
N SER A 189 3.63 -2.67 21.38
CA SER A 189 3.92 -1.24 21.19
C SER A 189 3.06 -0.60 20.10
N LEU A 190 2.11 -1.32 19.52
CA LEU A 190 1.25 -0.80 18.47
C LEU A 190 0.38 0.32 19.01
N ARG A 191 0.48 1.50 18.40
CA ARG A 191 -0.29 2.70 18.77
C ARG A 191 -1.15 3.22 17.64
N ARG A 192 -0.76 2.97 16.38
CA ARG A 192 -1.40 3.58 15.21
C ARG A 192 -1.79 2.55 14.17
N VAL A 193 -2.96 2.73 13.57
CA VAL A 193 -3.36 2.07 12.33
C VAL A 193 -3.72 3.13 11.31
N THR A 194 -3.13 3.04 10.12
CA THR A 194 -3.37 3.95 9.00
C THR A 194 -3.96 3.15 7.85
N ILE A 195 -5.13 3.56 7.37
CA ILE A 195 -5.80 3.00 6.21
C ILE A 195 -5.59 3.98 5.06
N THR A 196 -5.12 3.49 3.92
CA THR A 196 -4.78 4.35 2.78
C THR A 196 -5.03 3.63 1.46
N PRO A 197 -5.51 4.31 0.41
CA PRO A 197 -5.53 3.79 -0.95
C PRO A 197 -4.26 4.15 -1.74
N ALA A 198 -3.29 4.85 -1.13
CA ALA A 198 -2.23 5.56 -1.85
C ALA A 198 -0.86 4.87 -1.80
N ALA A 199 -0.76 3.63 -1.31
CA ALA A 199 0.53 2.98 -1.07
C ALA A 199 1.40 2.89 -2.33
N HIS A 200 0.78 2.66 -3.48
CA HIS A 200 1.44 2.52 -4.77
C HIS A 200 2.03 3.83 -5.32
N GLY A 201 1.59 5.00 -4.83
CA GLY A 201 2.13 6.30 -5.21
C GLY A 201 2.17 6.53 -6.72
N PHE A 202 3.38 6.65 -7.28
CA PHE A 202 3.62 6.77 -8.72
C PHE A 202 4.54 5.67 -9.21
N LEU A 203 4.61 5.49 -10.53
CA LEU A 203 5.54 4.55 -11.15
C LEU A 203 6.97 4.76 -10.63
N PHE A 204 7.57 3.68 -10.13
CA PHE A 204 8.91 3.63 -9.50
C PHE A 204 9.09 4.53 -8.26
N ASN A 205 8.00 5.04 -7.67
CA ASN A 205 8.02 5.87 -6.47
C ASN A 205 6.79 5.59 -5.58
N PRO A 206 6.72 4.39 -4.97
CA PRO A 206 5.63 4.06 -4.06
C PRO A 206 5.69 4.94 -2.80
N LEU A 207 4.54 5.37 -2.31
CA LEU A 207 4.43 6.06 -1.02
C LEU A 207 4.79 5.12 0.13
N TYR A 208 4.29 3.89 0.04
CA TYR A 208 4.59 2.82 0.97
C TYR A 208 5.12 1.63 0.19
N ALA A 209 6.44 1.44 0.21
CA ALA A 209 7.07 0.26 -0.36
C ALA A 209 6.75 -0.99 0.47
N ALA A 210 5.56 -1.56 0.30
CA ALA A 210 5.15 -2.83 0.91
C ALA A 210 6.05 -4.00 0.44
N PRO A 211 6.12 -5.11 1.19
CA PRO A 211 6.91 -6.28 0.80
C PRO A 211 6.73 -6.73 -0.66
N MET A 212 5.48 -6.84 -1.13
CA MET A 212 5.13 -7.12 -2.53
C MET A 212 5.78 -6.11 -3.49
N ILE A 213 5.60 -4.81 -3.26
CA ILE A 213 6.12 -3.75 -4.14
C ILE A 213 7.65 -3.78 -4.20
N ARG A 214 8.31 -4.13 -3.10
CA ARG A 214 9.78 -4.27 -3.05
C ARG A 214 10.31 -5.46 -3.86
N GLU A 215 9.45 -6.42 -4.20
CA GLU A 215 9.79 -7.64 -4.95
C GLU A 215 9.47 -7.56 -6.43
N PHE A 216 8.88 -6.45 -6.87
CA PHE A 216 8.65 -6.22 -8.28
C PHE A 216 9.96 -6.30 -9.07
N PRO A 217 9.95 -6.95 -10.25
CA PRO A 217 11.09 -6.93 -11.15
C PRO A 217 11.53 -5.50 -11.46
N VAL A 218 12.83 -5.35 -11.72
CA VAL A 218 13.34 -4.07 -12.24
C VAL A 218 12.67 -3.78 -13.58
N GLY A 219 12.17 -2.57 -13.75
CA GLY A 219 11.42 -2.12 -14.93
C GLY A 219 9.94 -2.51 -14.94
N PHE A 220 9.41 -3.11 -13.86
CA PHE A 220 8.01 -3.49 -13.81
C PHE A 220 7.06 -2.28 -13.84
N ASN A 221 6.45 -2.04 -14.99
CA ASN A 221 5.38 -1.07 -15.20
C ASN A 221 4.02 -1.78 -15.15
N TYR A 222 3.05 -1.17 -14.47
CA TYR A 222 1.74 -1.75 -14.22
C TYR A 222 0.69 -0.67 -13.93
N PRO A 223 -0.61 -0.94 -14.16
CA PRO A 223 -1.70 -0.05 -13.76
C PRO A 223 -1.61 0.33 -12.28
N ILE A 224 -1.34 1.60 -11.98
CA ILE A 224 -1.26 2.09 -10.60
C ILE A 224 -2.68 2.14 -10.03
N PRO A 225 -3.02 1.37 -8.99
CA PRO A 225 -4.37 1.32 -8.48
C PRO A 225 -4.75 2.65 -7.82
N ARG A 226 -5.97 3.14 -8.08
CA ARG A 226 -6.53 4.35 -7.45
C ARG A 226 -7.31 4.10 -6.16
N GLY A 227 -7.49 2.83 -5.77
CA GLY A 227 -8.08 2.40 -4.51
C GLY A 227 -9.54 2.83 -4.35
N TRP A 228 -9.76 4.02 -3.77
CA TRP A 228 -11.10 4.57 -3.55
C TRP A 228 -11.58 5.40 -4.75
N PRO A 229 -12.90 5.56 -4.96
CA PRO A 229 -13.47 6.38 -6.03
C PRO A 229 -12.95 7.83 -6.04
N THR A 230 -12.63 8.33 -7.22
CA THR A 230 -12.22 9.72 -7.46
C THR A 230 -13.38 10.45 -8.14
N PRO A 231 -13.76 11.67 -7.70
CA PRO A 231 -14.80 12.44 -8.37
C PRO A 231 -14.36 12.85 -9.78
N GLU A 232 -15.32 12.91 -10.71
CA GLU A 232 -15.08 13.33 -12.09
C GLU A 232 -14.64 14.80 -12.15
N TYR A 233 -13.49 15.08 -12.78
CA TYR A 233 -13.03 16.45 -13.09
C TYR A 233 -13.80 17.07 -14.27
N THR A 234 -15.09 16.80 -14.42
CA THR A 234 -15.91 17.51 -15.41
C THR A 234 -16.46 18.80 -14.80
N GLU A 235 -16.27 19.91 -15.50
CA GLU A 235 -16.79 21.24 -15.14
C GLU A 235 -18.34 21.25 -15.18
N ALA A 236 -19.03 20.62 -14.22
CA ALA A 236 -20.42 20.90 -13.81
C ALA A 236 -21.05 19.85 -12.87
N SER A 237 -20.46 18.68 -12.60
CA SER A 237 -21.13 17.65 -11.81
C SER A 237 -20.62 17.64 -10.37
N GLU A 238 -21.43 18.16 -9.44
CA GLU A 238 -21.35 17.76 -8.04
C GLU A 238 -21.50 16.22 -8.01
N VAL A 239 -20.39 15.48 -7.99
CA VAL A 239 -20.45 14.02 -7.85
C VAL A 239 -21.06 13.72 -6.50
N GLU A 240 -22.37 13.46 -6.48
CA GLU A 240 -23.09 13.13 -5.27
C GLU A 240 -22.53 11.81 -4.75
N ALA A 241 -22.07 11.81 -3.51
CA ALA A 241 -21.70 10.58 -2.85
C ALA A 241 -22.92 9.64 -2.85
N LEU A 242 -22.73 8.40 -3.30
CA LEU A 242 -23.81 7.41 -3.29
C LEU A 242 -24.13 7.02 -1.84
N PRO A 243 -25.41 6.73 -1.50
CA PRO A 243 -25.77 6.34 -0.15
C PRO A 243 -24.96 5.14 0.33
N TRP A 244 -24.54 5.16 1.60
CA TRP A 244 -23.76 4.07 2.19
C TRP A 244 -24.60 2.84 2.54
N VAL A 245 -25.87 3.08 2.86
CA VAL A 245 -26.87 2.07 3.21
C VAL A 245 -28.01 2.13 2.20
N GLU A 246 -28.72 1.01 2.06
CA GLU A 246 -29.77 0.84 1.06
C GLU A 246 -30.90 1.87 1.26
N ALA A 247 -31.16 2.65 0.20
CA ALA A 247 -32.29 3.58 0.13
C ALA A 247 -33.57 2.82 -0.30
N GLY A 248 -34.00 1.86 0.53
CA GLY A 248 -35.22 1.07 0.32
C GLY A 248 -35.18 0.05 -0.85
N PRO A 249 -36.17 -0.86 -0.90
CA PRO A 249 -36.15 -2.07 -1.74
C PRO A 249 -36.30 -1.85 -3.26
N SER A 250 -36.31 -0.60 -3.74
CA SER A 250 -36.74 -0.24 -5.10
C SER A 250 -35.67 0.41 -5.96
N SER A 251 -34.44 0.58 -5.47
CA SER A 251 -33.39 1.32 -6.20
C SER A 251 -32.69 0.52 -7.30
N GLY A 252 -32.75 -0.83 -7.25
CA GLY A 252 -32.01 -1.70 -8.17
C GLY A 252 -30.49 -1.56 -8.09
N PHE A 253 -29.99 -0.84 -7.08
CA PHE A 253 -28.57 -0.51 -6.91
C PHE A 253 -27.89 -1.51 -5.97
N ASP A 254 -26.72 -2.00 -6.36
CA ASP A 254 -25.93 -2.92 -5.54
C ASP A 254 -25.05 -2.15 -4.53
N PHE A 255 -25.67 -1.76 -3.40
CA PHE A 255 -24.98 -1.05 -2.32
C PHE A 255 -23.84 -1.87 -1.72
N ALA A 256 -23.90 -3.21 -1.75
CA ALA A 256 -22.84 -4.05 -1.23
C ALA A 256 -21.59 -3.95 -2.11
N LYS A 257 -21.77 -3.97 -3.44
CA LYS A 257 -20.69 -3.76 -4.41
C LYS A 257 -20.08 -2.36 -4.30
N GLU A 258 -20.89 -1.33 -4.07
CA GLU A 258 -20.41 0.04 -3.89
C GLU A 258 -19.58 0.16 -2.61
N ARG A 259 -20.09 -0.34 -1.48
CA ARG A 259 -19.39 -0.33 -0.19
C ARG A 259 -18.08 -1.13 -0.23
N ALA A 260 -18.06 -2.22 -1.01
CA ALA A 260 -16.86 -3.03 -1.20
C ALA A 260 -15.68 -2.27 -1.83
N LYS A 261 -15.87 -1.04 -2.33
CA LYS A 261 -14.77 -0.14 -2.75
C LYS A 261 -13.95 0.38 -1.57
N TRP A 262 -14.51 0.40 -0.36
CA TRP A 262 -13.83 0.78 0.90
C TRP A 262 -13.70 -0.42 1.85
N ARG A 263 -13.50 -1.64 1.31
CA ARG A 263 -13.45 -2.88 2.10
C ARG A 263 -12.46 -2.78 3.26
N GLY A 264 -11.26 -2.28 3.04
CA GLY A 264 -10.23 -2.16 4.07
C GLY A 264 -10.65 -1.23 5.19
N PHE A 265 -11.32 -0.12 4.87
CA PHE A 265 -11.94 0.72 5.89
C PHE A 265 -12.95 -0.07 6.74
N SER A 266 -13.91 -0.75 6.12
CA SER A 266 -14.93 -1.55 6.80
C SER A 266 -14.33 -2.67 7.67
N GLU A 267 -13.40 -3.45 7.12
CA GLU A 267 -12.83 -4.61 7.80
C GLU A 267 -11.83 -4.23 8.90
N VAL A 268 -10.98 -3.23 8.66
CA VAL A 268 -10.02 -2.77 9.69
C VAL A 268 -10.77 -2.18 10.88
N THR A 269 -11.80 -1.35 10.64
CA THR A 269 -12.61 -0.77 11.72
C THR A 269 -13.39 -1.85 12.46
N ARG A 270 -13.95 -2.84 11.76
CA ARG A 270 -14.59 -4.01 12.37
C ARG A 270 -13.63 -4.75 13.30
N VAL A 271 -12.45 -5.13 12.83
CA VAL A 271 -11.47 -5.88 13.63
C VAL A 271 -11.00 -5.08 14.86
N LEU A 272 -10.71 -3.77 14.70
CA LEU A 272 -10.35 -2.89 15.81
C LEU A 272 -11.49 -2.71 16.83
N SER A 273 -12.74 -2.73 16.38
CA SER A 273 -13.91 -2.68 17.24
C SER A 273 -14.12 -3.99 18.01
N GLU A 274 -14.00 -5.14 17.36
CA GLU A 274 -14.19 -6.45 17.98
C GLU A 274 -13.08 -6.80 18.98
N GLN A 275 -11.85 -6.36 18.73
CA GLN A 275 -10.67 -6.74 19.51
C GLN A 275 -10.18 -5.67 20.48
N GLN A 276 -11.06 -4.79 20.95
CA GLN A 276 -10.68 -3.66 21.81
C GLN A 276 -9.82 -4.02 23.03
N GLN A 277 -9.98 -5.20 23.61
CA GLN A 277 -9.20 -5.62 24.78
C GLN A 277 -7.82 -6.20 24.42
N SER A 278 -7.56 -6.43 23.12
CA SER A 278 -6.39 -7.16 22.63
C SER A 278 -5.32 -6.26 22.01
N HIS A 279 -5.51 -4.94 21.90
CA HIS A 279 -4.53 -4.04 21.28
C HIS A 279 -4.45 -2.67 21.96
N ASN A 280 -3.37 -1.92 21.75
CA ASN A 280 -3.12 -0.59 22.33
C ASN A 280 -3.28 0.57 21.33
N VAL A 281 -4.00 0.35 20.23
CA VAL A 281 -4.21 1.35 19.17
C VAL A 281 -4.94 2.60 19.70
N VAL A 282 -4.22 3.72 19.76
CA VAL A 282 -4.66 5.05 20.20
C VAL A 282 -4.82 6.05 19.06
N GLU A 283 -4.44 5.70 17.83
CA GLU A 283 -4.63 6.51 16.63
C GLU A 283 -5.16 5.65 15.48
N LEU A 284 -6.27 6.09 14.86
CA LEU A 284 -6.78 5.53 13.61
C LEU A 284 -6.74 6.66 12.59
N ILE A 285 -6.02 6.45 11.49
CA ILE A 285 -5.85 7.43 10.42
C ILE A 285 -6.46 6.86 9.14
N VAL A 286 -7.27 7.65 8.45
CA VAL A 286 -7.83 7.33 7.14
C VAL A 286 -7.33 8.43 6.21
N ASP A 287 -6.39 8.11 5.32
CA ASP A 287 -5.63 9.12 4.59
C ASP A 287 -5.39 8.74 3.13
N ALA A 288 -5.92 9.57 2.22
CA ALA A 288 -5.72 9.48 0.78
C ALA A 288 -4.43 10.18 0.31
N HIS A 289 -3.70 10.82 1.22
CA HIS A 289 -2.50 11.62 0.93
C HIS A 289 -2.80 12.66 -0.16
N THR A 290 -2.04 12.63 -1.26
CA THR A 290 -2.19 13.55 -2.38
C THR A 290 -3.08 12.98 -3.50
N VAL A 291 -3.69 11.81 -3.29
CA VAL A 291 -4.61 11.23 -4.28
C VAL A 291 -5.96 11.94 -4.12
N PRO A 292 -6.60 12.43 -5.20
CA PRO A 292 -7.86 13.15 -5.15
C PRO A 292 -9.06 12.20 -4.87
N THR A 293 -8.99 11.44 -3.79
CA THR A 293 -10.02 10.48 -3.39
C THR A 293 -10.28 10.58 -1.88
N GLY A 294 -11.32 9.91 -1.40
CA GLY A 294 -11.68 9.93 0.01
C GLY A 294 -12.62 8.83 0.43
N LEU A 295 -12.88 8.79 1.74
CA LEU A 295 -13.96 8.00 2.29
C LEU A 295 -15.30 8.63 1.87
N ASN A 296 -16.27 7.79 1.49
CA ASN A 296 -17.62 8.26 1.23
C ASN A 296 -18.21 8.89 2.51
N CYS A 297 -18.52 10.18 2.46
CA CYS A 297 -19.03 10.93 3.61
C CYS A 297 -20.39 10.44 4.13
N ARG A 298 -21.16 9.71 3.31
CA ARG A 298 -22.48 9.21 3.66
C ARG A 298 -22.48 8.02 4.60
N VAL A 299 -21.30 7.47 4.93
CA VAL A 299 -21.14 6.49 6.01
C VAL A 299 -21.65 7.02 7.36
N PHE A 300 -21.66 8.34 7.53
CA PHE A 300 -22.08 9.01 8.78
C PHE A 300 -23.54 9.47 8.79
N GLU A 301 -24.26 9.40 7.66
CA GLU A 301 -25.63 9.91 7.57
C GLU A 301 -26.63 9.06 8.36
N GLN A 302 -26.44 7.74 8.36
CA GLN A 302 -27.35 6.78 8.97
C GLN A 302 -26.58 5.77 9.80
N TRP A 303 -27.22 5.26 10.85
CA TRP A 303 -26.64 4.21 11.68
C TRP A 303 -26.48 2.92 10.86
N CYS A 304 -25.24 2.42 10.79
CA CYS A 304 -24.88 1.19 10.09
C CYS A 304 -23.74 0.48 10.83
N GLU A 305 -23.37 -0.73 10.39
CA GLU A 305 -22.29 -1.50 11.02
C GLU A 305 -20.96 -0.75 11.02
N ASP A 306 -20.52 -0.21 9.88
CA ASP A 306 -19.25 0.53 9.77
C ASP A 306 -19.22 1.76 10.68
N TYR A 307 -20.31 2.51 10.73
CA TYR A 307 -20.42 3.65 11.63
C TYR A 307 -20.40 3.21 13.10
N SER A 308 -21.09 2.12 13.44
CA SER A 308 -21.08 1.57 14.80
C SER A 308 -19.69 1.11 15.24
N HIS A 309 -18.89 0.52 14.33
CA HIS A 309 -17.50 0.14 14.60
C HIS A 309 -16.64 1.37 14.90
N LEU A 310 -16.76 2.44 14.11
CA LEU A 310 -16.06 3.69 14.38
C LEU A 310 -16.45 4.28 15.75
N VAL A 311 -17.74 4.34 16.06
CA VAL A 311 -18.23 4.83 17.36
C VAL A 311 -17.64 3.99 18.50
N SER A 312 -17.59 2.67 18.33
CA SER A 312 -17.01 1.74 19.30
C SER A 312 -15.52 2.05 19.56
N ILE A 313 -14.73 2.22 18.48
CA ILE A 313 -13.30 2.58 18.56
C ILE A 313 -13.09 3.92 19.26
N ILE A 314 -13.93 4.92 18.96
CA ILE A 314 -13.84 6.26 19.55
C ILE A 314 -14.22 6.22 21.04
N ARG A 315 -15.31 5.53 21.41
CA ARG A 315 -15.78 5.43 22.80
C ARG A 315 -14.77 4.81 23.74
N ARG A 316 -13.94 3.88 23.26
CA ARG A 316 -12.82 3.34 24.04
C ARG A 316 -11.82 4.42 24.50
N ARG A 317 -11.76 5.55 23.79
CA ARG A 317 -10.80 6.64 24.03
C ARG A 317 -11.38 7.82 24.81
N ALA A 318 -12.68 7.79 25.14
CA ALA A 318 -13.32 8.74 26.05
C ALA A 318 -13.36 8.15 27.47
#